data_AF-A0A7K0WZR4-F1
#
_entry.id   AF-A0A7K0WZR4-F1
#
_cell.length_a   1.000
_cell.length_b   1.000
_cell.length_c   1.000
_cell.angle_alpha   90.00
_cell.angle_beta   90.00
_cell.angle_gamma   90.00
#
_symmetry.space_group_name_H-M   'P 1'
#
loop_
_entity.id
_entity.type
_entity.pdbx_description
1 polymer ?
#
loop_
_entity_poly.entity_id
_entity_poly.type
_entity_poly.pdbx_seq_one_letter_code
_entity_poly.pdbx_strand_id
1 'polypeptide(L)'
;MKHRTTGALVAATAALAAAASMLGSTTATAATEDSAPTYQQFKAETFVDTDRQYIVNGDEPVTSDGKLRQFYDDMVGHKHTGRKMDDGLVVNTVSGRDDTWSQAQVGNLTYCVSTKFGTDYTRTVQAMADGAAQWEAASSAIDFVHVPSQDSSCSTRNNTVLFSVEPVRTSQYIARAFFPSTPKRSRNVLVDDSIWTSGSWTPSNIMAHELGHTLGFRHEHTRPESGTCFEDNNWRPLTAYDSASIMHYPQCNGSSDDLSMTATDRQGAAALYGA
;
A
#
# COMPACT_ATOMS: atom_id res chain seq x y z
N MET A 1 23.39 -2.55 66.46
CA MET A 1 22.13 -1.77 66.53
C MET A 1 21.70 -1.48 65.09
N LYS A 2 20.67 -2.20 64.59
CA LYS A 2 19.36 -1.67 64.12
C LYS A 2 19.49 -0.70 62.92
N HIS A 3 18.91 -0.87 61.72
CA HIS A 3 17.86 -1.77 61.20
C HIS A 3 17.86 -1.73 59.63
N ARG A 4 17.51 -2.88 59.03
CA ARG A 4 16.56 -3.15 57.91
C ARG A 4 16.76 -2.62 56.47
N THR A 5 16.97 -3.61 55.60
CA THR A 5 16.38 -3.98 54.29
C THR A 5 15.28 -3.16 53.55
N THR A 6 15.39 -3.30 52.21
CA THR A 6 14.37 -3.47 51.11
C THR A 6 13.73 -2.26 50.42
N GLY A 7 13.75 -2.30 49.07
CA GLY A 7 12.70 -1.74 48.20
C GLY A 7 13.18 -1.10 46.90
N ALA A 8 13.08 -1.83 45.78
CA ALA A 8 13.38 -1.36 44.42
C ALA A 8 12.23 -0.55 43.80
N LEU A 9 12.56 0.34 42.84
CA LEU A 9 11.75 0.63 41.65
C LEU A 9 12.61 1.41 40.64
N VAL A 10 12.92 0.76 39.52
CA VAL A 10 13.57 1.35 38.35
C VAL A 10 12.47 1.80 37.39
N ALA A 11 12.41 3.09 37.09
CA ALA A 11 11.76 3.62 35.89
C ALA A 11 12.83 4.43 35.16
N ALA A 12 13.43 3.84 34.13
CA ALA A 12 14.41 4.51 33.29
C ALA A 12 13.69 5.19 32.12
N THR A 13 13.49 6.50 32.24
CA THR A 13 13.35 7.41 31.10
C THR A 13 14.75 7.74 30.58
N ALA A 14 15.01 7.50 29.29
CA ALA A 14 16.23 7.95 28.61
C ALA A 14 15.86 8.36 27.19
N ALA A 15 16.42 9.39 26.56
CA ALA A 15 17.10 10.59 26.99
C ALA A 15 17.16 11.48 25.74
N LEU A 16 16.82 12.76 25.86
CA LEU A 16 17.21 13.78 24.88
C LEU A 16 18.73 14.00 24.96
N ALA A 17 19.37 14.29 23.82
CA ALA A 17 20.58 15.10 23.79
C ALA A 17 20.46 16.14 22.66
N ALA A 18 20.16 17.37 23.07
CA ALA A 18 20.26 18.57 22.28
C ALA A 18 21.71 19.10 22.26
N ALA A 19 22.08 19.79 21.19
CA ALA A 19 23.15 20.78 21.23
C ALA A 19 22.63 22.06 20.56
N ALA A 20 22.39 23.08 21.38
CA ALA A 20 22.08 24.44 20.97
C ALA A 20 23.36 25.28 20.99
N SER A 21 23.51 26.21 20.04
CA SER A 21 23.67 27.65 20.34
C SER A 21 23.99 28.44 19.07
N MET A 22 23.26 29.55 18.87
CA MET A 22 23.77 30.92 18.64
C MET A 22 22.55 31.84 18.47
N LEU A 23 22.43 32.81 19.37
CA LEU A 23 21.41 33.86 19.37
C LEU A 23 21.64 34.83 18.22
N GLY A 24 20.66 34.95 17.33
CA GLY A 24 20.53 36.05 16.37
C GLY A 24 19.07 36.46 16.31
N SER A 25 18.75 37.62 16.90
CA SER A 25 17.44 38.25 16.83
C SER A 25 17.05 38.46 15.36
N THR A 26 16.22 37.56 14.84
CA THR A 26 15.51 37.74 13.58
C THR A 26 14.04 37.50 13.87
N THR A 27 13.26 38.49 13.47
CA THR A 27 11.80 38.49 13.44
C THR A 27 11.24 37.11 13.17
N ALA A 28 10.37 36.62 14.06
CA ALA A 28 9.55 35.46 13.81
C ALA A 28 8.71 35.73 12.55
N THR A 29 9.21 35.31 11.40
CA THR A 29 8.37 35.03 10.23
C THR A 29 7.46 33.90 10.65
N ALA A 30 6.19 34.20 10.80
CA ALA A 30 5.13 33.21 10.85
C ALA A 30 5.37 32.21 9.71
N ALA A 31 5.63 30.96 10.07
CA ALA A 31 5.68 29.88 9.11
C ALA A 31 4.29 29.79 8.48
N THR A 32 4.19 30.18 7.21
CA THR A 32 3.02 29.91 6.40
C THR A 32 2.92 28.40 6.25
N GLU A 33 1.85 27.81 6.79
CA GLU A 33 1.27 26.62 6.17
C GLU A 33 1.03 26.94 4.67
N ASP A 34 1.06 25.91 3.82
CA ASP A 34 0.68 25.93 2.40
C ASP A 34 1.69 26.30 1.30
N SER A 35 2.78 25.54 1.16
CA SER A 35 3.23 25.19 -0.20
C SER A 35 3.60 23.72 -0.27
N ALA A 36 3.08 23.01 -1.29
CA ALA A 36 3.53 21.65 -1.56
C ALA A 36 5.04 21.67 -1.85
N PRO A 37 5.81 20.65 -1.40
CA PRO A 37 7.25 20.59 -1.69
C PRO A 37 7.47 20.67 -3.20
N THR A 38 8.58 21.24 -3.66
CA THR A 38 8.91 21.18 -5.10
C THR A 38 9.06 19.73 -5.56
N TYR A 39 8.89 19.46 -6.86
CA TYR A 39 9.12 18.12 -7.42
C TYR A 39 10.51 17.57 -7.06
N GLN A 40 11.54 18.43 -7.03
CA GLN A 40 12.89 18.01 -6.68
C GLN A 40 13.00 17.58 -5.22
N GLN A 41 12.32 18.28 -4.30
CA GLN A 41 12.25 17.88 -2.88
C GLN A 41 11.46 16.60 -2.71
N PHE A 42 10.26 16.53 -3.30
CA PHE A 42 9.42 15.34 -3.29
C PHE A 42 10.18 14.10 -3.77
N LYS A 43 10.83 14.19 -4.94
CA LYS A 43 11.65 13.10 -5.49
C LYS A 43 12.82 12.71 -4.59
N ALA A 44 13.49 13.69 -3.96
CA ALA A 44 14.63 13.42 -3.09
C ALA A 44 14.22 12.70 -1.80
N GLU A 45 12.99 12.94 -1.33
CA GLU A 45 12.42 12.34 -0.13
C GLU A 45 11.68 11.02 -0.42
N THR A 46 11.30 10.77 -1.68
CA THR A 46 10.63 9.55 -2.10
C THR A 46 11.58 8.35 -2.00
N PHE A 47 11.18 7.34 -1.22
CA PHE A 47 11.94 6.10 -1.09
C PHE A 47 12.08 5.37 -2.43
N VAL A 48 13.27 4.81 -2.68
CA VAL A 48 13.55 3.98 -3.85
C VAL A 48 13.90 2.58 -3.37
N ASP A 49 13.13 1.59 -3.82
CA ASP A 49 13.21 0.23 -3.32
C ASP A 49 14.28 -0.63 -4.01
N THR A 50 14.32 -1.92 -3.65
CA THR A 50 15.28 -2.89 -4.20
C THR A 50 15.15 -3.09 -5.72
N ASP A 51 13.98 -2.82 -6.31
CA ASP A 51 13.72 -2.90 -7.75
C ASP A 51 13.99 -1.57 -8.48
N ARG A 52 14.51 -0.57 -7.76
CA ARG A 52 14.75 0.80 -8.24
C ARG A 52 13.47 1.51 -8.66
N GLN A 53 12.37 1.21 -7.98
CA GLN A 53 11.09 1.88 -8.15
C GLN A 53 10.90 2.89 -7.03
N TYR A 54 10.30 4.03 -7.36
CA TYR A 54 9.87 4.99 -6.36
C TYR A 54 8.65 4.43 -5.64
N ILE A 55 8.63 4.45 -4.32
CA ILE A 55 7.47 4.02 -3.54
C ILE A 55 6.71 5.27 -3.09
N VAL A 56 5.48 5.40 -3.57
CA VAL A 56 4.54 6.44 -3.14
C VAL A 56 3.46 5.80 -2.28
N ASN A 57 2.76 6.61 -1.47
CA ASN A 57 1.58 6.18 -0.71
C ASN A 57 1.80 5.03 0.30
N GLY A 58 3.04 4.63 0.54
CA GLY A 58 3.40 3.53 1.44
C GLY A 58 3.77 2.25 0.70
N ASP A 59 3.02 1.88 -0.34
CA ASP A 59 3.11 0.56 -0.99
C ASP A 59 2.87 0.58 -2.51
N GLU A 60 2.80 1.76 -3.14
CA GLU A 60 2.55 1.87 -4.58
C GLU A 60 3.86 2.15 -5.35
N PRO A 61 4.35 1.21 -6.18
CA PRO A 61 5.58 1.37 -6.94
C PRO A 61 5.37 2.16 -8.25
N VAL A 62 6.19 3.19 -8.44
CA VAL A 62 6.26 4.03 -9.63
C VAL A 62 7.58 3.81 -10.36
N THR A 63 7.50 3.34 -11.61
CA THR A 63 8.65 2.73 -12.33
C THR A 63 9.65 3.71 -12.95
N SER A 64 9.40 5.02 -12.91
CA SER A 64 10.28 6.00 -13.58
C SER A 64 10.10 7.42 -13.05
N ASP A 65 11.13 8.23 -13.27
CA ASP A 65 11.10 9.66 -12.93
C ASP A 65 9.93 10.41 -13.59
N GLY A 66 9.67 10.15 -14.88
CA GLY A 66 8.56 10.77 -15.59
C GLY A 66 7.20 10.41 -15.00
N LYS A 67 7.01 9.16 -14.55
CA LYS A 67 5.78 8.75 -13.86
C LYS A 67 5.69 9.33 -12.44
N LEU A 68 6.82 9.45 -11.73
CA LEU A 68 6.85 10.12 -10.43
C LEU A 68 6.52 11.61 -10.58
N ARG A 69 6.97 12.23 -11.68
CA ARG A 69 6.63 13.62 -12.01
C ARG A 69 5.15 13.77 -12.30
N GLN A 70 4.57 12.86 -13.08
CA GLN A 70 3.14 12.85 -13.33
C GLN A 70 2.35 12.72 -12.03
N PHE A 71 2.69 11.75 -11.18
CA PHE A 71 2.10 11.58 -9.85
C PHE A 71 2.16 12.89 -9.03
N TYR A 72 3.34 13.51 -8.97
CA TYR A 72 3.52 14.78 -8.27
C TYR A 72 2.68 15.92 -8.87
N ASP A 73 2.66 16.08 -10.20
CA ASP A 73 1.92 17.14 -10.87
C ASP A 73 0.41 16.98 -10.63
N ASP A 74 -0.09 15.74 -10.59
CA ASP A 74 -1.49 15.43 -10.26
C ASP A 74 -1.78 15.72 -8.78
N MET A 75 -0.88 15.33 -7.87
CA MET A 75 -0.97 15.62 -6.43
C MET A 75 -1.06 17.14 -6.16
N VAL A 76 -0.20 17.95 -6.79
CA VAL A 76 -0.14 19.41 -6.52
C VAL A 76 -1.11 20.23 -7.36
N GLY A 77 -1.46 19.77 -8.58
CA GLY A 77 -2.34 20.48 -9.52
C GLY A 77 -3.77 20.64 -9.01
N HIS A 78 -4.16 19.86 -8.00
CA HIS A 78 -5.54 19.79 -7.52
C HIS A 78 -5.82 20.48 -6.19
N LYS A 79 -4.90 21.29 -5.64
CA LYS A 79 -5.21 22.25 -4.54
C LYS A 79 -6.34 23.27 -4.86
N HIS A 80 -6.99 23.21 -6.03
CA HIS A 80 -7.90 24.25 -6.52
C HIS A 80 -9.25 23.80 -7.12
N THR A 81 -9.67 22.53 -7.07
CA THR A 81 -10.90 22.13 -7.82
C THR A 81 -12.21 22.13 -7.02
N GLY A 82 -12.19 22.14 -5.68
CA GLY A 82 -13.41 22.21 -4.86
C GLY A 82 -14.46 21.13 -5.17
N ARG A 83 -14.05 20.04 -5.84
CA ARG A 83 -14.94 19.02 -6.36
C ARG A 83 -15.15 17.99 -5.26
N LYS A 84 -16.36 17.97 -4.67
CA LYS A 84 -16.80 16.81 -3.87
C LYS A 84 -16.86 15.61 -4.80
N MET A 85 -16.08 14.58 -4.51
CA MET A 85 -16.10 13.33 -5.26
C MET A 85 -16.93 12.32 -4.46
N ASP A 86 -17.86 11.66 -5.12
CA ASP A 86 -18.76 10.72 -4.46
C ASP A 86 -18.02 9.46 -3.97
N ASP A 87 -18.71 8.81 -3.05
CA ASP A 87 -18.40 7.70 -2.15
C ASP A 87 -17.43 6.52 -2.52
N GLY A 88 -16.50 5.99 -1.69
CA GLY A 88 -16.10 4.54 -1.62
C GLY A 88 -15.06 3.90 -2.55
N LEU A 89 -14.84 2.57 -2.36
CA LEU A 89 -13.77 1.74 -2.98
C LEU A 89 -13.39 2.30 -4.34
N VAL A 90 -12.18 2.82 -4.44
CA VAL A 90 -11.73 3.52 -5.64
C VAL A 90 -10.98 2.59 -6.59
N VAL A 91 -11.17 2.77 -7.90
CA VAL A 91 -10.34 2.14 -8.93
C VAL A 91 -9.35 3.15 -9.48
N ASN A 92 -8.07 2.76 -9.59
CA ASN A 92 -7.03 3.50 -10.26
C ASN A 92 -7.43 3.79 -11.70
N THR A 93 -7.02 4.94 -12.21
CA THR A 93 -7.21 5.29 -13.61
C THR A 93 -5.88 5.68 -14.27
N VAL A 94 -5.70 5.28 -15.51
CA VAL A 94 -4.58 5.69 -16.34
C VAL A 94 -5.13 6.42 -17.56
N SER A 95 -4.78 7.69 -17.69
CA SER A 95 -5.30 8.56 -18.75
C SER A 95 -6.84 8.62 -18.78
N GLY A 96 -7.46 8.66 -17.60
CA GLY A 96 -8.92 8.77 -17.43
C GLY A 96 -9.72 7.50 -17.71
N ARG A 97 -9.07 6.33 -17.75
CA ARG A 97 -9.71 5.02 -17.90
C ARG A 97 -9.34 4.12 -16.74
N ASP A 98 -10.29 3.30 -16.29
CA ASP A 98 -10.05 2.33 -15.23
C ASP A 98 -8.86 1.42 -15.56
N ASP A 99 -7.91 1.36 -14.65
CA ASP A 99 -6.75 0.48 -14.72
C ASP A 99 -7.13 -0.91 -14.21
N THR A 100 -7.66 -1.72 -15.12
CA THR A 100 -8.32 -2.99 -14.79
C THR A 100 -7.91 -4.09 -15.74
N TRP A 101 -8.14 -5.32 -15.30
CA TRP A 101 -8.03 -6.49 -16.17
C TRP A 101 -9.26 -6.65 -17.04
N SER A 102 -9.09 -7.18 -18.25
CA SER A 102 -10.24 -7.70 -19.00
C SER A 102 -10.86 -8.91 -18.29
N GLN A 103 -12.12 -9.22 -18.59
CA GLN A 103 -12.83 -10.40 -18.06
C GLN A 103 -12.05 -11.71 -18.25
N ALA A 104 -11.41 -11.89 -19.42
CA ALA A 104 -10.60 -13.08 -19.67
C ALA A 104 -9.31 -13.13 -18.84
N GLN A 105 -8.77 -11.98 -18.44
CA GLN A 105 -7.55 -11.90 -17.63
C GLN A 105 -7.83 -12.02 -16.14
N VAL A 106 -8.90 -11.37 -15.65
CA VAL A 106 -9.25 -11.36 -14.23
C VAL A 106 -9.63 -12.75 -13.72
N GLY A 107 -10.20 -13.60 -14.59
CA GLY A 107 -10.46 -15.00 -14.30
C GLY A 107 -9.28 -15.95 -14.53
N ASN A 108 -8.04 -15.45 -14.59
CA ASN A 108 -6.83 -16.27 -14.72
C ASN A 108 -5.55 -15.50 -14.31
N LEU A 109 -5.55 -14.87 -13.14
CA LEU A 109 -4.44 -14.07 -12.61
C LEU A 109 -3.35 -14.99 -12.05
N THR A 110 -2.56 -15.58 -12.96
CA THR A 110 -1.50 -16.53 -12.59
C THR A 110 -0.37 -15.90 -11.78
N TYR A 111 0.03 -16.52 -10.67
CA TYR A 111 1.16 -16.06 -9.86
C TYR A 111 2.04 -17.21 -9.39
N CYS A 112 3.25 -16.87 -8.95
CA CYS A 112 4.15 -17.77 -8.25
C CYS A 112 4.54 -17.16 -6.90
N VAL A 113 5.00 -18.00 -5.98
CA VAL A 113 5.55 -17.58 -4.69
C VAL A 113 7.01 -18.01 -4.60
N SER A 114 7.91 -17.07 -4.38
CA SER A 114 9.35 -17.38 -4.41
C SER A 114 9.77 -18.31 -3.28
N THR A 115 10.49 -19.39 -3.59
CA THR A 115 11.09 -20.25 -2.56
C THR A 115 12.15 -19.52 -1.71
N LYS A 116 12.55 -18.30 -2.10
CA LYS A 116 13.45 -17.43 -1.33
C LYS A 116 12.86 -16.95 0.00
N PHE A 117 11.55 -17.08 0.24
CA PHE A 117 10.96 -16.91 1.58
C PHE A 117 11.51 -17.91 2.61
N GLY A 118 12.22 -18.97 2.17
CA GLY A 118 12.90 -19.90 3.06
C GLY A 118 11.90 -20.63 3.96
N THR A 119 12.08 -20.54 5.28
CA THR A 119 11.18 -21.17 6.25
C THR A 119 9.76 -20.62 6.23
N ASP A 120 9.56 -19.41 5.69
CA ASP A 120 8.25 -18.76 5.63
C ASP A 120 7.48 -19.07 4.36
N TYR A 121 8.12 -19.75 3.39
CA TYR A 121 7.52 -20.05 2.08
C TYR A 121 6.10 -20.64 2.18
N THR A 122 5.90 -21.69 2.98
CA THR A 122 4.58 -22.31 3.12
C THR A 122 3.56 -21.37 3.74
N ARG A 123 3.98 -20.53 4.70
CA ARG A 123 3.10 -19.53 5.33
C ARG A 123 2.74 -18.42 4.34
N THR A 124 3.67 -17.98 3.50
CA THR A 124 3.40 -16.99 2.45
C THR A 124 2.46 -17.54 1.38
N VAL A 125 2.64 -18.80 0.94
CA VAL A 125 1.71 -19.46 0.02
C VAL A 125 0.29 -19.47 0.60
N GLN A 126 0.15 -19.83 1.88
CA GLN A 126 -1.14 -19.83 2.56
C GLN A 126 -1.74 -18.42 2.67
N ALA A 127 -0.95 -17.41 3.09
CA ALA A 127 -1.42 -16.03 3.20
C ALA A 127 -1.89 -15.46 1.85
N MET A 128 -1.18 -15.77 0.76
CA MET A 128 -1.59 -15.42 -0.60
C MET A 128 -2.91 -16.08 -0.99
N ALA A 129 -3.06 -17.38 -0.74
CA ALA A 129 -4.28 -18.11 -1.04
C ALA A 129 -5.48 -17.57 -0.22
N ASP A 130 -5.29 -17.32 1.07
CA ASP A 130 -6.34 -16.77 1.95
C ASP A 130 -6.71 -15.34 1.56
N GLY A 131 -5.73 -14.51 1.16
CA GLY A 131 -5.98 -13.16 0.68
C GLY A 131 -6.72 -13.14 -0.66
N ALA A 132 -6.32 -13.99 -1.60
CA ALA A 132 -6.98 -14.16 -2.90
C ALA A 132 -8.44 -14.59 -2.74
N ALA A 133 -8.69 -15.57 -1.86
CA ALA A 133 -10.02 -16.10 -1.59
C ALA A 133 -11.03 -15.02 -1.14
N GLN A 134 -10.57 -13.92 -0.51
CA GLN A 134 -11.46 -12.82 -0.13
C GLN A 134 -12.05 -12.11 -1.36
N TRP A 135 -11.23 -11.85 -2.39
CA TRP A 135 -11.66 -11.20 -3.63
C TRP A 135 -12.43 -12.16 -4.54
N GLU A 136 -12.03 -13.42 -4.62
CA GLU A 136 -12.76 -14.47 -5.37
C GLU A 136 -14.15 -14.72 -4.77
N ALA A 137 -14.29 -14.60 -3.44
CA ALA A 137 -15.60 -14.65 -2.79
C ALA A 137 -16.46 -13.40 -3.07
N ALA A 138 -15.85 -12.27 -3.44
CA ALA A 138 -16.57 -11.04 -3.77
C ALA A 138 -17.11 -11.03 -5.21
N SER A 139 -16.46 -11.72 -6.13
CA SER A 139 -16.79 -11.76 -7.56
C SER A 139 -16.37 -13.10 -8.15
N SER A 140 -17.30 -13.82 -8.76
CA SER A 140 -17.02 -15.10 -9.42
C SER A 140 -16.16 -14.97 -10.69
N ALA A 141 -15.93 -13.75 -11.16
CA ALA A 141 -15.06 -13.47 -12.29
C ALA A 141 -13.58 -13.44 -11.91
N ILE A 142 -13.25 -13.16 -10.64
CA ILE A 142 -11.87 -13.06 -10.16
C ILE A 142 -11.35 -14.47 -9.86
N ASP A 143 -10.16 -14.80 -10.37
CA ASP A 143 -9.47 -16.07 -10.09
C ASP A 143 -7.95 -15.84 -10.06
N PHE A 144 -7.35 -16.04 -8.88
CA PHE A 144 -5.90 -16.00 -8.66
C PHE A 144 -5.34 -17.42 -8.67
N VAL A 145 -4.55 -17.71 -9.70
CA VAL A 145 -4.07 -19.08 -9.94
C VAL A 145 -2.62 -19.22 -9.50
N HIS A 146 -2.37 -19.83 -8.33
CA HIS A 146 -1.00 -20.18 -7.93
C HIS A 146 -0.44 -21.25 -8.88
N VAL A 147 0.78 -21.05 -9.38
CA VAL A 147 1.48 -22.00 -10.25
C VAL A 147 2.75 -22.52 -9.55
N PRO A 148 2.65 -23.54 -8.66
CA PRO A 148 3.77 -24.00 -7.84
C PRO A 148 4.99 -24.46 -8.63
N SER A 149 4.80 -24.94 -9.86
CA SER A 149 5.90 -25.36 -10.74
C SER A 149 6.85 -24.21 -11.10
N GLN A 150 6.45 -22.96 -10.88
CA GLN A 150 7.21 -21.75 -11.19
C GLN A 150 7.93 -21.16 -9.97
N ASP A 151 7.66 -21.65 -8.75
CA ASP A 151 8.08 -21.04 -7.49
C ASP A 151 9.60 -20.95 -7.30
N SER A 152 10.35 -21.95 -7.79
CA SER A 152 11.82 -21.97 -7.73
C SER A 152 12.51 -20.91 -8.60
N SER A 153 11.78 -20.36 -9.57
CA SER A 153 12.25 -19.29 -10.49
C SER A 153 11.39 -18.04 -10.41
N CYS A 154 10.58 -17.93 -9.34
CA CYS A 154 9.61 -16.87 -9.20
C CYS A 154 10.29 -15.50 -9.09
N SER A 155 10.08 -14.70 -10.12
CA SER A 155 10.58 -13.33 -10.23
C SER A 155 9.83 -12.58 -11.32
N THR A 156 9.99 -11.25 -11.36
CA THR A 156 9.50 -10.40 -12.45
C THR A 156 10.05 -10.80 -13.84
N ARG A 157 11.06 -11.68 -13.89
CA ARG A 157 11.59 -12.23 -15.14
C ARG A 157 10.83 -13.43 -15.68
N ASN A 158 10.03 -14.09 -14.84
CA ASN A 158 9.23 -15.24 -15.23
C ASN A 158 8.01 -14.79 -16.07
N ASN A 159 7.98 -15.20 -17.33
CA ASN A 159 6.90 -14.87 -18.27
C ASN A 159 5.79 -15.94 -18.32
N THR A 160 5.93 -17.04 -17.58
CA THR A 160 4.91 -18.10 -17.48
C THR A 160 3.74 -17.69 -16.58
N VAL A 161 3.98 -16.76 -15.65
CA VAL A 161 2.98 -16.21 -14.73
C VAL A 161 2.77 -14.72 -14.96
N LEU A 162 1.62 -14.20 -14.57
CA LEU A 162 1.31 -12.77 -14.65
C LEU A 162 2.24 -11.95 -13.74
N PHE A 163 2.43 -12.36 -12.49
CA PHE A 163 3.27 -11.67 -11.51
C PHE A 163 3.96 -12.64 -10.54
N SER A 164 4.97 -12.13 -9.85
CA SER A 164 5.71 -12.86 -8.81
C SER A 164 5.41 -12.32 -7.42
N VAL A 165 5.43 -13.19 -6.41
CA VAL A 165 5.47 -12.81 -5.00
C VAL A 165 6.86 -13.12 -4.47
N GLU A 166 7.59 -12.10 -4.01
CA GLU A 166 9.01 -12.20 -3.66
C GLU A 166 9.31 -11.58 -2.30
N PRO A 167 10.26 -12.14 -1.53
CA PRO A 167 10.68 -11.53 -0.28
C PRO A 167 11.49 -10.26 -0.55
N VAL A 168 11.35 -9.29 0.34
CA VAL A 168 12.24 -8.13 0.45
C VAL A 168 12.72 -7.99 1.89
N ARG A 169 13.71 -7.12 2.10
CA ARG A 169 14.12 -6.68 3.44
C ARG A 169 14.08 -5.16 3.46
N THR A 170 13.14 -4.59 4.20
CA THR A 170 12.94 -3.15 4.30
C THR A 170 12.28 -2.80 5.63
N SER A 171 12.26 -1.52 5.97
CA SER A 171 11.45 -0.99 7.08
C SER A 171 10.41 0.02 6.60
N GLN A 172 10.28 0.20 5.28
CA GLN A 172 9.47 1.25 4.69
C GLN A 172 8.03 0.82 4.42
N TYR A 173 7.80 -0.49 4.24
CA TYR A 173 6.49 -1.08 4.01
C TYR A 173 6.48 -2.53 4.48
N ILE A 174 5.28 -3.07 4.76
CA ILE A 174 5.10 -4.49 5.10
C ILE A 174 5.03 -5.33 3.82
N ALA A 175 4.24 -4.86 2.86
CA ALA A 175 4.21 -5.37 1.50
C ALA A 175 3.99 -4.22 0.52
N ARG A 176 4.15 -4.50 -0.78
CA ARG A 176 3.79 -3.59 -1.87
C ARG A 176 3.32 -4.34 -3.09
N ALA A 177 2.44 -3.74 -3.87
CA ALA A 177 1.85 -4.36 -5.06
C ALA A 177 1.74 -3.39 -6.23
N PHE A 178 1.55 -3.95 -7.42
CA PHE A 178 1.50 -3.22 -8.67
C PHE A 178 0.05 -3.05 -9.15
N PHE A 179 -0.22 -2.02 -9.95
CA PHE A 179 -1.49 -1.86 -10.68
C PHE A 179 -1.50 -2.57 -12.05
N PRO A 180 -2.66 -2.94 -12.64
CA PRO A 180 -2.73 -3.72 -13.88
C PRO A 180 -1.91 -3.18 -15.07
N SER A 181 -1.86 -1.86 -15.24
CA SER A 181 -1.08 -1.17 -16.28
C SER A 181 0.43 -1.25 -16.10
N THR A 182 0.90 -1.73 -14.94
CA THR A 182 2.34 -1.89 -14.65
C THR A 182 2.97 -2.81 -15.70
N PRO A 183 4.13 -2.45 -16.28
CA PRO A 183 4.81 -3.31 -17.25
C PRO A 183 5.16 -4.68 -16.66
N LYS A 184 5.05 -5.76 -17.46
CA LYS A 184 5.28 -7.15 -17.01
C LYS A 184 6.56 -7.35 -16.18
N ARG A 185 7.66 -6.70 -16.57
CA ARG A 185 8.97 -6.78 -15.90
C ARG A 185 9.02 -6.09 -14.52
N SER A 186 7.90 -5.53 -14.09
CA SER A 186 7.72 -4.77 -12.85
C SER A 186 6.47 -5.23 -12.08
N ARG A 187 5.82 -6.33 -12.50
CA ARG A 187 4.66 -6.90 -11.80
C ARG A 187 5.14 -7.88 -10.74
N ASN A 188 5.26 -7.40 -9.51
CA ASN A 188 5.48 -8.23 -8.35
C ASN A 188 4.77 -7.68 -7.12
N VAL A 189 4.48 -8.59 -6.19
CA VAL A 189 4.22 -8.28 -4.80
C VAL A 189 5.52 -8.50 -4.04
N LEU A 190 6.05 -7.47 -3.39
CA LEU A 190 7.20 -7.61 -2.48
C LEU A 190 6.69 -7.66 -1.04
N VAL A 191 7.25 -8.58 -0.26
CA VAL A 191 6.79 -8.85 1.11
C VAL A 191 7.97 -8.87 2.06
N ASP A 192 7.94 -8.01 3.06
CA ASP A 192 8.90 -7.96 4.15
C ASP A 192 8.53 -8.95 5.27
N ASP A 193 9.51 -9.35 6.08
CA ASP A 193 9.28 -10.31 7.18
C ASP A 193 8.43 -9.73 8.32
N SER A 194 8.30 -8.41 8.41
CA SER A 194 7.41 -7.72 9.35
C SER A 194 5.93 -8.08 9.21
N ILE A 195 5.51 -8.68 8.08
CA ILE A 195 4.14 -9.20 7.89
C ILE A 195 3.73 -10.19 8.99
N TRP A 196 4.68 -10.93 9.57
CA TRP A 196 4.40 -11.91 10.62
C TRP A 196 4.29 -11.29 12.02
N THR A 197 4.61 -10.00 12.15
CA THR A 197 4.65 -9.28 13.43
C THR A 197 3.82 -7.98 13.40
N SER A 198 2.93 -7.84 12.42
CA SER A 198 2.13 -6.63 12.18
C SER A 198 0.89 -6.50 13.09
N GLY A 199 0.96 -7.03 14.31
CA GLY A 199 -0.10 -6.90 15.31
C GLY A 199 -1.41 -7.58 14.91
N SER A 200 -2.50 -6.82 14.89
CA SER A 200 -3.84 -7.28 14.51
C SER A 200 -4.02 -7.46 13.01
N TRP A 201 -3.13 -6.90 12.18
CA TRP A 201 -3.19 -7.06 10.74
C TRP A 201 -2.66 -8.45 10.40
N THR A 202 -3.59 -9.34 10.07
CA THR A 202 -3.24 -10.71 9.71
C THR A 202 -2.53 -10.75 8.36
N PRO A 203 -1.58 -11.69 8.13
CA PRO A 203 -0.94 -11.84 6.84
C PRO A 203 -1.93 -12.02 5.68
N SER A 204 -3.07 -12.68 5.90
CA SER A 204 -4.13 -12.84 4.89
C SER A 204 -4.80 -11.51 4.53
N ASN A 205 -5.04 -10.62 5.50
CA ASN A 205 -5.63 -9.31 5.25
C ASN A 205 -4.65 -8.38 4.56
N ILE A 206 -3.38 -8.41 4.97
CA ILE A 206 -2.31 -7.68 4.27
C ILE A 206 -2.20 -8.15 2.82
N MET A 207 -2.17 -9.46 2.57
CA MET A 207 -2.16 -9.97 1.18
C MET A 207 -3.43 -9.61 0.41
N ALA A 208 -4.60 -9.62 1.05
CA ALA A 208 -5.83 -9.18 0.40
C ALA A 208 -5.77 -7.69 0.01
N HIS A 209 -5.22 -6.82 0.86
CA HIS A 209 -4.96 -5.42 0.53
C HIS A 209 -4.09 -5.30 -0.73
N GLU A 210 -2.92 -5.94 -0.72
CA GLU A 210 -1.97 -5.92 -1.85
C GLU A 210 -2.60 -6.47 -3.14
N LEU A 211 -3.36 -7.56 -3.04
CA LEU A 211 -4.08 -8.14 -4.17
C LEU A 211 -5.18 -7.22 -4.68
N GLY A 212 -5.74 -6.36 -3.83
CA GLY A 212 -6.65 -5.28 -4.23
C GLY A 212 -6.00 -4.31 -5.23
N HIS A 213 -4.75 -3.89 -4.98
CA HIS A 213 -3.98 -3.10 -5.95
C HIS A 213 -3.73 -3.86 -7.25
N THR A 214 -3.45 -5.16 -7.18
CA THR A 214 -3.29 -5.99 -8.40
C THR A 214 -4.57 -6.07 -9.23
N LEU A 215 -5.74 -5.84 -8.62
CA LEU A 215 -7.04 -5.73 -9.28
C LEU A 215 -7.39 -4.30 -9.71
N GLY A 216 -6.54 -3.32 -9.41
CA GLY A 216 -6.76 -1.92 -9.77
C GLY A 216 -7.36 -1.07 -8.65
N PHE A 217 -7.62 -1.60 -7.46
CA PHE A 217 -8.17 -0.79 -6.36
C PHE A 217 -7.09 0.09 -5.76
N ARG A 218 -7.43 1.36 -5.54
CA ARG A 218 -6.57 2.36 -4.89
C ARG A 218 -6.88 2.44 -3.41
N HIS A 219 -6.01 3.11 -2.67
CA HIS A 219 -6.30 3.39 -1.28
C HIS A 219 -7.52 4.28 -1.08
N GLU A 220 -8.37 3.93 -0.12
CA GLU A 220 -9.55 4.76 0.22
C GLU A 220 -9.18 6.12 0.80
N HIS A 221 -7.99 6.23 1.39
CA HIS A 221 -7.59 7.44 2.10
C HIS A 221 -7.20 8.61 1.16
N THR A 222 -6.97 8.34 -0.13
CA THR A 222 -6.77 9.41 -1.12
C THR A 222 -8.02 10.28 -1.30
N ARG A 223 -9.18 9.81 -0.83
CA ARG A 223 -10.45 10.52 -0.94
C ARG A 223 -10.50 11.69 0.04
N PRO A 224 -11.08 12.85 -0.33
CA PRO A 224 -11.14 14.02 0.56
C PRO A 224 -11.80 13.76 1.92
N GLU A 225 -12.70 12.78 2.02
CA GLU A 225 -13.41 12.37 3.23
C GLU A 225 -12.48 11.86 4.34
N SER A 226 -11.33 11.29 3.97
CA SER A 226 -10.26 10.92 4.91
C SER A 226 -9.73 12.13 5.68
N GLY A 227 -9.71 13.30 5.05
CA GLY A 227 -9.21 14.55 5.63
C GLY A 227 -7.70 14.59 5.85
N THR A 228 -6.96 13.53 5.51
CA THR A 228 -5.50 13.42 5.61
C THR A 228 -4.94 12.47 4.53
N CYS A 229 -3.60 12.45 4.38
CA CYS A 229 -2.88 11.55 3.47
C CYS A 229 -3.32 11.57 2.00
N PHE A 230 -3.80 12.70 1.48
CA PHE A 230 -4.17 12.80 0.06
C PHE A 230 -3.01 12.33 -0.85
N GLU A 231 -3.31 11.45 -1.80
CA GLU A 231 -2.35 10.91 -2.75
C GLU A 231 -2.44 11.63 -4.10
N ASP A 232 -3.50 11.37 -4.87
CA ASP A 232 -3.81 11.99 -6.16
C ASP A 232 -5.32 11.88 -6.50
N ASN A 233 -5.71 12.26 -7.73
CA ASN A 233 -7.09 12.15 -8.24
C ASN A 233 -7.23 11.22 -9.45
N ASN A 234 -6.24 10.37 -9.70
CA ASN A 234 -6.26 9.39 -10.79
C ASN A 234 -7.05 8.16 -10.40
N TRP A 235 -8.30 8.36 -9.99
CA TRP A 235 -9.20 7.30 -9.58
C TRP A 235 -10.65 7.68 -9.87
N ARG A 236 -11.53 6.70 -9.80
CA ARG A 236 -12.98 6.95 -9.69
C ARG A 236 -13.58 6.06 -8.60
N PRO A 237 -14.65 6.53 -7.94
CA PRO A 237 -15.34 5.72 -6.94
C PRO A 237 -16.08 4.54 -7.58
N LEU A 238 -16.19 3.45 -6.82
CA LEU A 238 -17.07 2.31 -7.10
C LEU A 238 -18.22 2.19 -6.10
N THR A 239 -18.10 2.71 -4.87
CA THR A 239 -19.08 2.46 -3.79
C THR A 239 -19.43 3.69 -2.93
N ALA A 240 -19.43 3.60 -1.59
CA ALA A 240 -19.58 4.71 -0.65
C ALA A 240 -18.39 4.68 0.35
N TYR A 241 -17.99 5.83 0.92
CA TYR A 241 -16.72 5.99 1.64
C TYR A 241 -16.73 5.00 2.77
N ASP A 242 -15.66 4.24 2.87
CA ASP A 242 -15.53 3.26 3.92
C ASP A 242 -14.20 3.46 4.62
N SER A 243 -14.24 4.19 5.74
CA SER A 243 -13.06 4.34 6.60
C SER A 243 -12.58 3.00 7.13
N ALA A 244 -13.41 1.96 7.13
CA ALA A 244 -13.03 0.60 7.53
C ALA A 244 -12.60 -0.29 6.35
N SER A 245 -12.59 0.22 5.11
CA SER A 245 -12.17 -0.54 3.92
C SER A 245 -10.83 -1.21 4.13
N ILE A 246 -10.68 -2.42 3.58
CA ILE A 246 -9.37 -3.08 3.52
C ILE A 246 -8.33 -2.24 2.81
N MET A 247 -8.73 -1.37 1.87
CA MET A 247 -7.84 -0.44 1.15
C MET A 247 -7.58 0.86 1.92
N HIS A 248 -8.00 0.97 3.20
CA HIS A 248 -7.80 2.18 3.99
C HIS A 248 -6.69 2.02 5.01
N TYR A 249 -5.77 2.99 5.03
CA TYR A 249 -4.70 3.05 6.02
C TYR A 249 -5.16 3.65 7.35
N PRO A 250 -4.94 2.98 8.50
CA PRO A 250 -5.32 3.51 9.81
C PRO A 250 -4.57 4.79 10.21
N GLN A 251 -3.30 4.92 9.81
CA GLN A 251 -2.53 6.15 10.01
C GLN A 251 -3.11 7.36 9.23
N CYS A 252 -4.05 7.10 8.33
CA CYS A 252 -4.71 8.09 7.50
C CYS A 252 -6.20 8.26 7.85
N ASN A 253 -6.59 8.08 9.12
CA ASN A 253 -7.99 8.10 9.59
C ASN A 253 -8.85 6.90 9.16
N GLY A 254 -8.20 5.79 8.75
CA GLY A 254 -8.90 4.51 8.64
C GLY A 254 -9.36 4.02 10.02
N SER A 255 -10.58 3.51 10.10
CA SER A 255 -11.18 2.96 11.32
C SER A 255 -11.02 1.46 11.46
N SER A 256 -10.43 0.78 10.47
CA SER A 256 -10.16 -0.66 10.54
C SER A 256 -8.97 -0.94 11.47
N ASP A 257 -9.18 -1.76 12.49
CA ASP A 257 -8.10 -2.16 13.40
C ASP A 257 -7.31 -3.38 12.87
N ASP A 258 -7.84 -4.09 11.87
CA ASP A 258 -7.32 -5.40 11.42
C ASP A 258 -7.19 -5.58 9.91
N LEU A 259 -7.53 -4.56 9.11
CA LEU A 259 -7.61 -4.61 7.64
C LEU A 259 -8.59 -5.69 7.13
N SER A 260 -9.67 -5.98 7.85
CA SER A 260 -10.68 -6.91 7.37
C SER A 260 -11.48 -6.35 6.18
N MET A 261 -11.73 -7.20 5.17
CA MET A 261 -12.55 -6.83 4.01
C MET A 261 -14.01 -6.56 4.40
N THR A 262 -14.48 -5.38 4.04
CA THR A 262 -15.85 -4.94 4.34
C THR A 262 -16.85 -5.41 3.27
N ALA A 263 -18.14 -5.22 3.55
CA ALA A 263 -19.17 -5.45 2.54
C ALA A 263 -19.05 -4.48 1.35
N THR A 264 -18.56 -3.27 1.61
CA THR A 264 -18.34 -2.22 0.62
C THR A 264 -17.23 -2.59 -0.35
N ASP A 265 -16.13 -3.15 0.15
CA ASP A 265 -15.04 -3.68 -0.68
C ASP A 265 -15.56 -4.75 -1.64
N ARG A 266 -16.34 -5.71 -1.12
CA ARG A 266 -16.96 -6.78 -1.91
C ARG A 266 -17.90 -6.24 -2.98
N GLN A 267 -18.73 -5.25 -2.63
CA GLN A 267 -19.63 -4.60 -3.58
C GLN A 267 -18.86 -3.89 -4.69
N GLY A 268 -17.77 -3.20 -4.38
CA GLY A 268 -16.94 -2.50 -5.35
C GLY A 268 -16.27 -3.47 -6.33
N ALA A 269 -15.76 -4.60 -5.83
CA ALA A 269 -15.21 -5.65 -6.68
C ALA A 269 -16.25 -6.26 -7.63
N ALA A 270 -17.44 -6.60 -7.11
CA ALA A 270 -18.53 -7.09 -7.95
C ALA A 270 -19.01 -6.04 -8.97
N ALA A 271 -18.99 -4.75 -8.62
CA ALA A 271 -19.37 -3.68 -9.55
C ALA A 271 -18.35 -3.51 -10.68
N LEU A 272 -17.06 -3.71 -10.40
CA LEU A 272 -15.98 -3.56 -11.38
C LEU A 272 -15.85 -4.78 -12.29
N TYR A 273 -15.87 -5.98 -11.72
CA TYR A 273 -15.57 -7.23 -12.41
C TYR A 273 -16.80 -8.13 -12.66
N GLY A 274 -17.98 -7.76 -12.16
CA GLY A 274 -19.19 -8.59 -12.22
C GLY A 274 -19.34 -9.48 -11.00
N ALA A 275 -20.56 -9.98 -10.75
CA ALA A 275 -20.86 -10.92 -9.67
C ALA A 275 -20.69 -12.37 -10.15
#